data_AF-A0A962YB66-F1
#
_entry.id   AF-A0A962YB66-F1
#
_cell.length_a   1.000
_cell.length_b   1.000
_cell.length_c   1.000
_cell.angle_alpha   90.00
_cell.angle_beta   90.00
_cell.angle_gamma   90.00
#
_symmetry.space_group_name_H-M   'P 1'
#
loop_
_entity.id
_entity.type
_entity.pdbx_description
1 polymer ?
#
loop_
_entity_poly.entity_id
_entity_poly.type
_entity_poly.pdbx_seq_one_letter_code
_entity_poly.pdbx_strand_id
1 'polypeptide(L)'
;MKKTGLMMALVGGLLAPLGVSTALAQDLPSGMIFFVATETCPSGSSAAQDAAGRVIIATTNTAEIGKTYGTPMKDQQDNTHTHSGSMTVNLPEHHIAGASSCCNGQATTKGNHTATITSGEATTNLPFIQLLVCAAN
;
A
#
# COMPACT_ATOMS: atom_id res chain seq x y z
N MET A 1 11.17 6.37 74.34
CA MET A 1 12.42 7.09 74.06
C MET A 1 12.28 7.74 72.69
N LYS A 2 12.34 9.08 72.66
CA LYS A 2 12.19 9.94 71.48
C LYS A 2 13.50 9.90 70.69
N LYS A 3 13.46 9.67 69.38
CA LYS A 3 14.56 10.03 68.46
C LYS A 3 14.00 10.73 67.23
N THR A 4 14.33 12.01 67.17
CA THR A 4 14.16 12.96 66.08
C THR A 4 15.32 12.81 65.09
N GLY A 5 15.09 13.17 63.81
CA GLY A 5 16.12 13.33 62.77
C GLY A 5 15.92 12.33 61.62
N LEU A 6 16.03 12.68 60.34
CA LEU A 6 16.65 13.81 59.66
C LEU A 6 16.05 13.84 58.23
N MET A 7 15.65 15.01 57.74
CA MET A 7 15.26 15.21 56.34
C MET A 7 16.46 14.95 55.44
N MET A 8 16.26 14.15 54.38
CA MET A 8 17.23 14.02 53.30
C MET A 8 16.51 14.33 51.99
N ALA A 9 16.57 15.60 51.61
CA ALA A 9 16.21 16.05 50.28
C ALA A 9 17.27 15.50 49.30
N LEU A 10 16.89 14.53 48.47
CA LEU A 10 17.64 14.21 47.26
C LEU A 10 17.05 14.99 46.11
N VAL A 11 17.71 16.11 45.80
CA VAL A 11 17.65 16.76 44.49
C VAL A 11 18.33 15.80 43.50
N GLY A 12 17.52 14.94 42.86
CA GLY A 12 17.95 14.04 41.79
C GLY A 12 17.45 14.58 40.46
N GLY A 13 18.39 15.01 39.61
CA GLY A 13 18.12 15.76 38.38
C GLY A 13 17.08 15.14 37.47
N LEU A 14 16.20 16.01 36.97
CA LEU A 14 15.28 15.74 35.88
C LEU A 14 16.11 15.47 34.60
N LEU A 15 16.38 14.20 34.33
CA LEU A 15 16.69 13.73 32.98
C LEU A 15 15.42 13.92 32.15
N ALA A 16 15.25 15.11 31.58
CA ALA A 16 14.31 15.31 30.50
C ALA A 16 14.83 14.47 29.32
N PRO A 17 14.11 13.43 28.86
CA PRO A 17 14.44 12.83 27.58
C PRO A 17 14.38 13.96 26.54
N LEU A 18 15.35 14.00 25.63
CA LEU A 18 15.31 14.84 24.44
C LEU A 18 14.02 14.47 23.70
N GLY A 19 12.94 15.18 24.01
CA GLY A 19 11.65 15.00 23.38
C GLY A 19 11.81 15.38 21.92
N VAL A 20 11.63 14.40 21.04
CA VAL A 20 11.30 14.69 19.64
C VAL A 20 10.11 15.64 19.70
N SER A 21 10.29 16.88 19.25
CA SER A 21 9.34 17.97 19.43
C SER A 21 7.91 17.54 19.09
N THR A 22 7.09 17.34 20.13
CA THR A 22 5.63 17.17 20.02
C THR A 22 4.93 18.47 19.60
N ALA A 23 5.69 19.56 19.43
CA ALA A 23 5.19 20.88 19.07
C ALA A 23 4.59 20.94 17.65
N LEU A 24 4.98 20.03 16.75
CA LEU A 24 4.55 20.15 15.35
C LEU A 24 3.06 19.94 15.14
N ALA A 25 2.38 19.13 15.96
CA ALA A 25 0.95 18.85 15.76
C ALA A 25 0.03 19.91 16.37
N GLN A 26 0.45 20.61 17.43
CA GLN A 26 -0.38 21.62 18.09
C GLN A 26 -0.51 22.92 17.31
N ASP A 27 0.46 23.21 16.44
CA ASP A 27 0.45 24.40 15.57
C ASP A 27 -0.20 24.13 14.21
N LEU A 28 -0.67 22.89 13.94
CA LEU A 28 -1.39 22.59 12.71
C LEU A 28 -2.84 23.09 12.81
N PRO A 29 -3.40 23.64 11.73
CA PRO A 29 -4.82 23.92 11.63
C PRO A 29 -5.66 22.68 11.96
N SER A 30 -6.71 22.86 12.77
CA SER A 30 -7.67 21.79 13.07
C SER A 30 -8.20 21.16 11.79
N GLY A 31 -8.25 19.82 11.77
CA GLY A 31 -8.63 19.01 10.61
C GLY A 31 -7.52 18.81 9.56
N MET A 32 -6.33 19.38 9.75
CA MET A 32 -5.20 19.11 8.85
C MET A 32 -4.78 17.65 8.94
N ILE A 33 -4.70 17.00 7.77
CA ILE A 33 -4.26 15.62 7.63
C ILE A 33 -2.75 15.57 7.36
N PHE A 34 -2.05 14.66 8.06
CA PHE A 34 -0.62 14.42 7.87
C PHE A 34 -0.27 12.94 8.11
N PHE A 35 0.90 12.52 7.62
CA PHE A 35 1.38 11.15 7.72
C PHE A 35 2.51 11.06 8.76
N VAL A 36 2.51 9.99 9.55
CA VAL A 36 3.58 9.68 10.51
C VAL A 36 4.06 8.25 10.35
N ALA A 37 5.35 8.03 10.61
CA ALA A 37 5.97 6.70 10.61
C ALA A 37 5.85 5.98 11.96
N THR A 38 5.15 6.57 12.93
CA THR A 38 4.90 6.00 14.26
C THR A 38 3.55 5.28 14.30
N GLU A 39 3.40 4.35 15.25
CA GLU A 39 2.14 3.61 15.46
C GLU A 39 1.05 4.46 16.12
N THR A 40 1.41 5.61 16.70
CA THR A 40 0.49 6.52 17.39
C THR A 40 0.63 7.93 16.86
N CYS A 41 -0.49 8.64 16.80
CA CYS A 41 -0.50 10.06 16.47
C CYS A 41 0.12 10.90 17.60
N PRO A 42 0.86 11.98 17.26
CA PRO A 42 1.42 12.89 18.26
C PRO A 42 0.33 13.62 19.04
N SER A 43 0.67 14.11 20.24
CA SER A 43 -0.25 14.88 21.08
C SER A 43 -0.85 16.07 20.32
N GLY A 44 -2.16 16.31 20.48
CA GLY A 44 -2.89 17.33 19.72
C GLY A 44 -3.43 16.84 18.37
N SER A 45 -3.32 15.55 18.06
CA SER A 45 -3.90 14.93 16.88
C SER A 45 -4.50 13.56 17.20
N SER A 46 -5.31 13.04 16.28
CA SER A 46 -5.94 11.72 16.39
C SER A 46 -5.83 10.94 15.07
N ALA A 47 -5.87 9.61 15.14
CA ALA A 47 -5.79 8.78 13.94
C ALA A 47 -7.03 8.98 13.06
N ALA A 48 -6.80 9.27 11.77
CA ALA A 48 -7.85 9.43 10.79
C ALA A 48 -8.37 8.06 10.34
N GLN A 49 -9.32 7.50 11.09
CA GLN A 49 -9.82 6.14 10.89
C GLN A 49 -10.34 5.88 9.47
N ASP A 50 -10.97 6.87 8.86
CA ASP A 50 -11.51 6.76 7.50
C ASP A 50 -10.42 6.58 6.42
N ALA A 51 -9.15 6.91 6.73
CA ALA A 51 -8.02 6.76 5.83
C ALA A 51 -7.27 5.42 5.99
N ALA A 52 -7.59 4.62 7.01
CA ALA A 52 -6.89 3.36 7.28
C ALA A 52 -7.05 2.38 6.10
N GLY A 53 -5.91 1.91 5.56
CA GLY A 53 -5.90 1.01 4.41
C GLY A 53 -6.34 1.64 3.09
N ARG A 54 -6.32 2.98 2.98
CA ARG A 54 -6.77 3.70 1.78
C ARG A 54 -5.72 4.68 1.27
N VAL A 55 -5.79 4.95 -0.03
CA VAL A 55 -5.05 6.04 -0.67
C VAL A 55 -5.90 7.30 -0.56
N ILE A 56 -5.33 8.37 0.00
CA ILE A 56 -5.99 9.68 0.11
C ILE A 56 -5.87 10.41 -1.21
N ILE A 57 -7.00 10.89 -1.74
CA ILE A 57 -7.07 11.70 -2.95
C ILE A 57 -7.56 13.09 -2.55
N ALA A 58 -6.76 14.12 -2.85
CA ALA A 58 -7.17 15.49 -2.67
C ALA A 58 -8.16 15.89 -3.78
N THR A 59 -9.21 16.62 -3.40
CA THR A 59 -10.24 17.10 -4.33
C THR A 59 -10.64 18.53 -4.01
N THR A 60 -10.97 19.30 -5.04
CA THR A 60 -11.58 20.63 -4.92
C THR A 60 -13.10 20.56 -4.97
N ASN A 61 -13.68 19.41 -5.33
CA ASN A 61 -15.13 19.20 -5.31
C ASN A 61 -15.58 18.86 -3.90
N THR A 62 -16.29 19.78 -3.27
CA THR A 62 -16.77 19.65 -1.89
C THR A 62 -17.75 18.48 -1.71
N ALA A 63 -18.45 18.06 -2.76
CA ALA A 63 -19.35 16.91 -2.71
C ALA A 63 -18.62 15.56 -2.62
N GLU A 64 -17.32 15.52 -2.87
CA GLU A 64 -16.49 14.31 -2.82
C GLU A 64 -15.70 14.16 -1.52
N ILE A 65 -15.70 15.20 -0.66
CA ILE A 65 -14.98 15.17 0.62
C ILE A 65 -15.58 14.09 1.52
N GLY A 66 -14.71 13.24 2.09
CA GLY A 66 -15.09 12.16 3.01
C GLY A 66 -15.71 10.93 2.34
N LYS A 67 -15.92 10.94 1.01
CA LYS A 67 -16.36 9.73 0.31
C LYS A 67 -15.23 8.73 0.24
N THR A 68 -15.58 7.46 0.43
CA THR A 68 -14.67 6.34 0.27
C THR A 68 -15.12 5.46 -0.87
N TYR A 69 -14.14 4.91 -1.58
CA TYR A 69 -14.36 4.04 -2.73
C TYR A 69 -13.59 2.73 -2.53
N GLY A 70 -14.23 1.62 -2.88
CA GLY A 70 -13.67 0.28 -2.72
C GLY A 70 -13.46 -0.16 -1.27
N THR A 71 -12.83 -1.33 -1.13
CA THR A 71 -12.53 -1.97 0.15
C THR A 71 -11.15 -1.53 0.65
N PRO A 72 -10.99 -1.14 1.92
CA PRO A 72 -9.68 -0.79 2.47
C PRO A 72 -8.77 -2.02 2.50
N MET A 73 -7.49 -1.81 2.24
CA MET A 73 -6.45 -2.83 2.41
C MET A 73 -6.26 -3.11 3.89
N LYS A 74 -6.00 -4.38 4.22
CA LYS A 74 -5.56 -4.76 5.57
C LYS A 74 -4.12 -4.31 5.78
N ASP A 75 -3.71 -4.26 7.05
CA ASP A 75 -2.33 -3.98 7.41
C ASP A 75 -1.39 -4.94 6.67
N GLN A 76 -0.39 -4.37 6.00
CA GLN A 76 0.65 -5.10 5.29
C GLN A 76 0.14 -6.09 4.24
N GLN A 77 -1.03 -5.81 3.64
CA GLN A 77 -1.61 -6.68 2.62
C GLN A 77 -0.89 -6.54 1.28
N ASP A 78 -0.18 -7.58 0.84
CA ASP A 78 0.29 -7.73 -0.54
C ASP A 78 -0.81 -8.42 -1.37
N ASN A 79 -1.42 -7.66 -2.29
CA ASN A 79 -2.51 -8.16 -3.12
C ASN A 79 -2.02 -9.11 -4.21
N THR A 80 -2.80 -10.16 -4.48
CA THR A 80 -2.56 -11.00 -5.66
C THR A 80 -3.04 -10.29 -6.92
N HIS A 81 -2.34 -10.53 -8.03
CA HIS A 81 -2.73 -10.07 -9.35
C HIS A 81 -2.34 -11.09 -10.42
N THR A 82 -2.89 -10.91 -11.62
CA THR A 82 -2.59 -11.71 -12.80
C THR A 82 -2.07 -10.82 -13.92
N HIS A 83 -1.28 -11.40 -14.82
CA HIS A 83 -0.84 -10.76 -16.05
C HIS A 83 -1.52 -11.43 -17.24
N SER A 84 -2.09 -10.62 -18.13
CA SER A 84 -2.50 -11.08 -19.45
C SER A 84 -1.43 -10.72 -20.48
N GLY A 85 -1.16 -11.65 -21.39
CA GLY A 85 -0.24 -11.46 -22.50
C GLY A 85 -0.75 -12.15 -23.74
N SER A 86 -0.25 -11.74 -24.90
CA SER A 86 -0.47 -12.44 -26.15
C SER A 86 0.87 -12.79 -26.78
N MET A 87 0.92 -13.96 -27.41
CA MET A 87 2.05 -14.37 -28.23
C MET A 87 1.53 -14.64 -29.63
N THR A 88 2.25 -14.15 -30.63
CA THR A 88 1.98 -14.45 -32.03
C THR A 88 3.19 -15.19 -32.59
N VAL A 89 2.97 -16.40 -33.07
CA VAL A 89 3.98 -17.19 -33.76
C VAL A 89 3.65 -17.20 -35.24
N ASN A 90 4.59 -16.76 -36.07
CA ASN A 90 4.47 -16.93 -37.52
C ASN A 90 5.05 -18.30 -37.89
N LEU A 91 4.20 -19.15 -38.45
CA LEU A 91 4.62 -20.44 -39.01
C LEU A 91 4.90 -20.25 -40.50
N PRO A 92 6.17 -20.34 -40.95
CA PRO A 92 6.50 -20.32 -42.36
C PRO A 92 5.95 -21.57 -43.06
N GLU A 93 5.75 -21.46 -44.38
CA GLU A 93 5.27 -22.59 -45.16
C GLU A 93 6.37 -23.63 -45.39
N HIS A 94 6.01 -24.89 -45.27
CA HIS A 94 6.85 -26.02 -45.65
C HIS A 94 6.02 -27.04 -46.43
N HIS A 95 6.55 -27.49 -47.57
CA HIS A 95 5.88 -28.43 -48.44
C HIS A 95 6.34 -29.86 -48.15
N ILE A 96 5.39 -30.76 -47.88
CA ILE A 96 5.66 -32.20 -47.77
C ILE A 96 5.14 -32.86 -49.06
N ALA A 97 6.05 -33.46 -49.83
CA ALA A 97 5.67 -34.19 -51.04
C ALA A 97 4.78 -35.39 -50.66
N GLY A 98 3.62 -35.53 -51.33
CA GLY A 98 2.65 -36.61 -51.08
C GLY A 98 1.53 -36.26 -50.08
N ALA A 99 1.61 -35.12 -49.41
CA ALA A 99 0.66 -34.67 -48.39
C ALA A 99 -0.49 -33.78 -48.94
N SER A 100 -0.58 -33.61 -50.26
CA SER A 100 -1.45 -32.64 -50.95
C SER A 100 -2.82 -33.18 -51.38
N SER A 101 -3.31 -34.27 -50.80
CA SER A 101 -4.63 -34.83 -51.12
C SER A 101 -5.75 -34.22 -50.26
N CYS A 102 -7.00 -34.41 -50.69
CA CYS A 102 -8.22 -33.81 -50.13
C CYS A 102 -8.53 -34.14 -48.65
N CYS A 103 -7.69 -34.95 -47.98
CA CYS A 103 -7.97 -35.46 -46.64
C CYS A 103 -6.90 -35.13 -45.59
N ASN A 104 -5.93 -34.25 -45.89
CA ASN A 104 -4.85 -33.89 -44.97
C ASN A 104 -5.04 -32.49 -44.32
N GLY A 105 -6.25 -32.21 -43.83
CA GLY A 105 -6.60 -30.93 -43.17
C GLY A 105 -6.23 -30.84 -41.69
N GLN A 106 -5.56 -31.85 -41.13
CA GLN A 106 -5.23 -31.93 -39.70
C GLN A 106 -3.94 -31.17 -39.33
N ALA A 107 -3.16 -30.74 -40.32
CA ALA A 107 -1.94 -29.99 -40.10
C ALA A 107 -2.22 -28.51 -39.79
N THR A 108 -1.39 -27.90 -38.94
CA THR A 108 -1.45 -26.46 -38.65
C THR A 108 -1.15 -25.64 -39.90
N THR A 109 -2.02 -24.68 -40.22
CA THR A 109 -1.88 -23.82 -41.40
C THR A 109 -0.68 -22.88 -41.28
N LYS A 110 -0.10 -22.47 -42.42
CA LYS A 110 0.91 -21.40 -42.44
C LYS A 110 0.32 -20.06 -41.99
N GLY A 111 1.17 -19.16 -41.50
CA GLY A 111 0.80 -17.80 -41.12
C GLY A 111 0.87 -17.54 -39.62
N ASN A 112 0.23 -16.46 -39.18
CA ASN A 112 0.28 -16.02 -37.78
C ASN A 112 -0.74 -16.80 -36.94
N HIS A 113 -0.25 -17.39 -35.85
CA HIS A 113 -1.06 -18.03 -34.82
C HIS A 113 -0.89 -17.26 -33.53
N THR A 114 -1.99 -16.72 -33.02
CA THR A 114 -1.98 -15.93 -31.79
C THR A 114 -2.62 -16.73 -30.66
N ALA A 115 -1.96 -16.74 -29.51
CA ALA A 115 -2.51 -17.26 -28.26
C ALA A 115 -2.52 -16.14 -27.22
N THR A 116 -3.60 -16.07 -26.46
CA THR A 116 -3.70 -15.24 -25.26
C THR A 116 -3.47 -16.12 -24.04
N ILE A 117 -2.67 -15.64 -23.11
CA ILE A 117 -2.31 -16.36 -21.88
C ILE A 117 -2.59 -15.42 -20.71
N THR A 118 -3.12 -15.98 -19.63
CA THR A 118 -3.22 -15.31 -18.33
C THR A 118 -2.39 -16.09 -17.32
N SER A 119 -1.56 -15.39 -16.54
CA SER A 119 -0.80 -16.02 -15.45
C SER A 119 -1.73 -16.51 -14.33
N GLY A 120 -1.21 -17.35 -13.45
CA GLY A 120 -1.84 -17.57 -12.14
C GLY A 120 -1.83 -16.29 -11.29
N GLU A 121 -2.68 -16.26 -10.26
CA GLU A 121 -2.65 -15.23 -9.23
C GLU A 121 -1.38 -15.35 -8.39
N ALA A 122 -0.65 -14.25 -8.25
CA ALA A 122 0.53 -14.16 -7.40
C ALA A 122 0.63 -12.79 -6.77
N THR A 123 1.26 -12.71 -5.59
CA THR A 123 1.57 -11.45 -4.95
C THR A 123 2.74 -10.76 -5.66
N THR A 124 2.91 -9.46 -5.43
CA THR A 124 4.01 -8.71 -6.07
C THR A 124 5.36 -8.98 -5.39
N ASN A 125 5.33 -9.31 -4.09
CA ASN A 125 6.49 -9.39 -3.23
C ASN A 125 7.37 -8.11 -3.28
N LEU A 126 6.74 -6.98 -3.63
CA LEU A 126 7.39 -5.69 -3.66
C LEU A 126 7.38 -5.07 -2.26
N PRO A 127 8.47 -4.39 -1.86
CA PRO A 127 8.47 -3.64 -0.62
C PRO A 127 7.44 -2.50 -0.69
N PHE A 128 6.68 -2.32 0.39
CA PHE A 128 5.74 -1.21 0.53
C PHE A 128 5.95 -0.51 1.88
N ILE A 129 5.47 0.73 1.95
CA ILE A 129 5.46 1.53 3.17
C ILE A 129 4.00 1.83 3.49
N GLN A 130 3.62 1.56 4.73
CA GLN A 130 2.32 1.96 5.28
C GLN A 130 2.57 2.98 6.39
N LEU A 131 2.00 4.17 6.24
CA LEU A 131 2.12 5.25 7.22
C LEU A 131 0.78 5.46 7.91
N LEU A 132 0.83 5.80 9.20
CA LEU A 132 -0.36 6.21 9.94
C LEU A 132 -0.78 7.61 9.48
N VAL A 133 -2.07 7.79 9.25
CA VAL A 133 -2.67 9.08 8.93
C VAL A 133 -3.25 9.68 10.21
N CYS A 134 -2.87 10.92 10.52
CA CYS A 134 -3.34 11.68 11.66
C CYS A 134 -4.07 12.94 11.21
N ALA A 135 -5.07 13.36 11.98
CA ALA A 135 -5.78 14.62 11.86
C ALA A 135 -5.47 15.48 13.09
N ALA A 136 -5.04 16.72 12.87
CA ALA A 136 -4.89 17.70 13.95
C ALA A 136 -6.26 18.02 14.57
N ASN A 137 -6.32 18.10 15.90
CA ASN A 137 -7.56 18.36 16.64
C ASN A 137 -8.01 19.83 16.51
#